data_AF-A0A5X6PBG3-F1
#
_entry.id   AF-A0A5X6PBG3-F1
#
_cell.length_a   1.000
_cell.length_b   1.000
_cell.length_c   1.000
_cell.angle_alpha   90.00
_cell.angle_beta   90.00
_cell.angle_gamma   90.00
#
_symmetry.space_group_name_H-M   'P 1'
#
loop_
_entity.id
_entity.type
_entity.pdbx_description
1 polymer ?
#
loop_
_entity_poly.entity_id
_entity_poly.type
_entity_poly.pdbx_seq_one_letter_code
_entity_poly.pdbx_strand_id
1 'polypeptide(L)'
;MTVHTIKQCRPDQKETEYFWKLFHAAQRNDARWHGSESSIIADELSRTDLDRNQKLFLLRAWQVLVDDKGGFGRFMGAFDTYVYNMQDPDDD
;
A
#
# COMPACT_ATOMS: atom_id res chain seq x y z
N MET A 1 -12.06 -21.60 -9.18
CA MET A 1 -11.22 -20.78 -8.28
C MET A 1 -9.81 -20.82 -8.80
N THR A 2 -9.20 -19.66 -9.06
CA THR A 2 -7.78 -19.59 -9.43
C THR A 2 -6.97 -19.56 -8.14
N VAL A 3 -6.06 -20.51 -7.97
CA VAL A 3 -5.15 -20.54 -6.83
C VAL A 3 -3.88 -19.80 -7.24
N HIS A 4 -3.53 -18.77 -6.48
CA HIS A 4 -2.29 -18.03 -6.67
C HIS A 4 -1.31 -18.44 -5.57
N THR A 5 -0.19 -19.04 -5.96
CA THR A 5 0.90 -19.36 -5.04
C THR A 5 1.89 -18.20 -5.04
N ILE A 6 2.04 -17.53 -3.90
CA ILE A 6 3.04 -16.49 -3.71
C ILE A 6 4.20 -17.10 -2.93
N LYS A 7 5.39 -17.11 -3.53
CA LYS A 7 6.63 -17.43 -2.80
C LYS A 7 7.02 -16.18 -2.02
N GLN A 8 6.74 -16.16 -0.72
CA GLN A 8 7.05 -15.00 0.12
C GLN A 8 8.53 -15.07 0.51
N CYS A 9 9.34 -14.15 -0.01
CA CYS A 9 10.68 -13.89 0.51
C CYS A 9 10.56 -13.17 1.85
N ARG A 10 11.44 -13.47 2.82
CA ARG A 10 11.57 -12.62 4.01
C ARG A 10 11.97 -11.22 3.53
N PRO A 11 11.15 -10.20 3.78
CA PRO A 11 11.53 -8.84 3.48
C PRO A 11 12.66 -8.46 4.43
N ASP A 12 13.67 -7.77 3.92
CA ASP A 12 14.71 -7.26 4.80
C ASP A 12 14.17 -6.12 5.69
N GLN A 13 14.95 -5.75 6.71
CA GLN A 13 14.56 -4.68 7.63
C GLN A 13 14.29 -3.36 6.90
N LYS A 14 15.05 -3.07 5.84
CA LYS A 14 14.96 -1.83 5.08
C LYS A 14 13.70 -1.80 4.22
N GLU A 15 13.34 -2.91 3.58
CA GLU A 15 12.08 -3.07 2.85
C GLU A 15 10.88 -2.88 3.77
N THR A 16 10.92 -3.52 4.95
CA THR A 16 9.87 -3.39 5.98
C THR A 16 9.70 -1.95 6.43
N GLU A 17 10.80 -1.22 6.67
CA GLU A 17 10.75 0.21 6.99
C GLU A 17 10.10 1.06 5.89
N TYR A 18 10.36 0.76 4.62
CA TYR A 18 9.73 1.51 3.52
C TYR A 18 8.22 1.28 3.48
N PHE A 19 7.75 0.06 3.73
CA PHE A 19 6.31 -0.22 3.80
C PHE A 19 5.63 0.52 4.96
N TRP A 20 6.26 0.58 6.14
CA TRP A 20 5.75 1.37 7.26
C TRP A 20 5.75 2.88 6.98
N LYS A 21 6.81 3.41 6.35
CA LYS A 21 6.86 4.81 5.91
C LYS A 21 5.72 5.13 4.94
N LEU A 22 5.43 4.22 4.00
CA LEU A 22 4.32 4.35 3.06
C LEU A 22 2.97 4.34 3.78
N PHE A 23 2.76 3.41 4.70
CA PHE A 23 1.53 3.32 5.50
C PHE A 23 1.27 4.61 6.29
N HIS A 24 2.28 5.12 7.00
CA HIS A 24 2.14 6.36 7.77
C HIS A 24 1.94 7.60 6.88
N ALA A 25 2.59 7.64 5.70
CA ALA A 25 2.32 8.70 4.73
C ALA A 25 0.87 8.67 4.25
N ALA A 26 0.29 7.48 4.07
CA ALA A 26 -1.11 7.33 3.71
C ALA A 26 -2.06 7.78 4.84
N GLN A 27 -1.80 7.38 6.10
CA GLN A 27 -2.59 7.80 7.26
C GLN A 27 -2.64 9.33 7.44
N ARG A 28 -1.53 10.03 7.17
CA ARG A 28 -1.50 11.51 7.22
C ARG A 28 -2.39 12.16 6.17
N ASN A 29 -2.60 11.47 5.04
CA ASN A 29 -3.50 11.92 4.00
C ASN A 29 -4.96 11.54 4.31
N ASP A 30 -5.21 10.40 4.95
CA ASP A 30 -6.57 10.01 5.39
C ASP A 30 -7.21 11.10 6.28
N ALA A 31 -6.49 11.62 7.27
CA ALA A 31 -7.01 12.69 8.14
C ALA A 31 -7.35 13.99 7.39
N ARG A 32 -6.61 14.30 6.31
CA ARG A 32 -6.86 15.49 5.47
C ARG A 32 -8.00 15.28 4.48
N TRP A 33 -8.20 14.05 4.03
CA TRP A 33 -9.04 13.73 2.89
C TRP A 33 -10.17 12.77 3.23
N HIS A 34 -10.49 12.50 4.51
CA HIS A 34 -11.55 11.60 5.00
C HIS A 34 -12.75 11.43 4.04
N GLY A 35 -12.72 10.39 3.21
CA GLY A 35 -13.81 10.07 2.27
C GLY A 35 -13.83 10.89 0.98
N SER A 36 -12.74 11.56 0.62
CA SER A 36 -12.56 12.23 -0.67
C SER A 36 -12.70 11.18 -1.75
N GLU A 37 -13.67 11.38 -2.63
CA GLU A 37 -13.88 10.47 -3.73
C GLU A 37 -12.63 10.45 -4.62
N SER A 38 -12.20 9.26 -5.05
CA SER A 38 -11.10 9.09 -6.02
C SER A 38 -11.23 9.93 -7.31
N SER A 39 -12.39 10.54 -7.55
CA SER A 39 -12.63 11.56 -8.58
C SER A 39 -11.81 12.83 -8.36
N ILE A 40 -11.61 13.29 -7.11
CA ILE A 40 -10.85 14.50 -6.77
C ILE A 40 -9.37 14.30 -7.16
N ILE A 41 -8.77 13.20 -6.71
CA ILE A 41 -7.37 12.92 -7.05
C ILE A 41 -7.19 12.62 -8.55
N ALA A 42 -8.19 12.01 -9.20
CA ALA A 42 -8.16 11.82 -10.64
C ALA A 42 -8.17 13.16 -11.41
N ASP A 43 -8.95 14.15 -10.95
CA ASP A 43 -8.97 15.49 -11.52
C ASP A 43 -7.64 16.22 -11.29
N GLU A 44 -7.07 16.15 -10.08
CA GLU A 44 -5.74 16.70 -9.82
C GLU A 44 -4.66 16.07 -10.71
N LEU A 45 -4.66 14.74 -10.83
CA LEU A 45 -3.74 14.02 -11.71
C LEU A 45 -3.93 14.42 -13.17
N SER A 46 -5.16 14.69 -13.61
CA SER A 46 -5.45 15.08 -15.00
C SER A 46 -4.69 16.34 -15.43
N ARG A 47 -4.44 17.26 -14.47
CA ARG A 47 -3.77 18.54 -14.66
C ARG A 47 -2.24 18.46 -14.68
N THR A 48 -1.67 17.28 -14.42
CA THR A 48 -0.22 17.04 -14.49
C THR A 48 0.22 16.68 -15.91
N ASP A 49 1.51 16.82 -16.18
CA ASP A 49 2.19 16.42 -17.42
C ASP A 49 2.53 14.92 -17.49
N LEU A 50 2.16 14.15 -16.46
CA LEU A 50 2.37 12.71 -16.41
C LEU A 50 1.68 11.97 -17.56
N ASP A 51 2.24 10.84 -17.96
CA ASP A 51 1.60 9.97 -18.93
C ASP A 51 0.39 9.22 -18.32
N ARG A 52 -0.40 8.58 -19.18
CA ARG A 52 -1.61 7.85 -18.78
C ARG A 52 -1.32 6.71 -17.78
N ASN A 53 -0.23 5.97 -17.96
CA ASN A 53 0.13 4.84 -17.12
C ASN A 53 0.59 5.31 -15.73
N GLN A 54 1.37 6.39 -15.68
CA GLN A 54 1.78 7.03 -14.43
C GLN A 54 0.56 7.54 -13.64
N LYS A 55 -0.35 8.26 -14.31
CA LYS A 55 -1.61 8.72 -13.69
C LYS A 55 -2.44 7.56 -13.16
N LEU A 56 -2.59 6.49 -13.93
CA LEU A 56 -3.35 5.31 -13.53
C LEU A 56 -2.71 4.61 -12.32
N PHE A 57 -1.39 4.44 -12.32
CA PHE A 57 -0.65 3.85 -11.21
C PHE A 57 -0.87 4.65 -9.91
N LEU A 58 -0.69 5.98 -9.96
CA LEU A 58 -0.89 6.85 -8.79
C LEU A 58 -2.34 6.83 -8.29
N LEU A 59 -3.32 6.83 -9.19
CA LEU A 59 -4.74 6.72 -8.83
C LEU A 59 -5.04 5.40 -8.10
N ARG A 60 -4.52 4.27 -8.58
CA ARG A 60 -4.72 2.97 -7.91
C ARG A 60 -4.00 2.90 -6.57
N ALA A 61 -2.79 3.45 -6.48
CA ALA A 61 -2.07 3.56 -5.22
C ALA A 61 -2.86 4.39 -4.21
N TRP A 62 -3.42 5.54 -4.62
CA TRP A 62 -4.27 6.36 -3.75
C TRP A 62 -5.49 5.59 -3.24
N GLN A 63 -6.21 4.90 -4.13
CA GLN A 63 -7.40 4.13 -3.76
C GLN A 63 -7.11 3.02 -2.74
N VAL A 64 -5.95 2.38 -2.84
CA VAL A 64 -5.55 1.29 -1.94
C VAL A 64 -5.02 1.83 -0.62
N LEU A 65 -4.19 2.88 -0.67
CA LEU A 65 -3.43 3.37 0.47
C LEU A 65 -4.22 4.40 1.30
N VAL A 66 -4.91 5.33 0.64
CA VAL A 66 -5.58 6.47 1.27
C VAL A 66 -7.09 6.25 1.37
N ASP A 67 -7.75 5.82 0.29
CA ASP A 67 -9.21 5.57 0.32
C ASP A 67 -9.57 4.22 1.02
N ASP A 68 -8.56 3.50 1.53
CA ASP A 68 -8.62 2.18 2.17
C ASP A 68 -9.45 1.11 1.41
N LYS A 69 -9.62 1.25 0.09
CA LYS A 69 -10.40 0.28 -0.70
C LYS A 69 -9.67 -1.06 -0.89
N GLY A 70 -8.37 -1.09 -0.60
CA GLY A 70 -7.57 -2.31 -0.65
C GLY A 70 -7.33 -2.97 0.72
N GLY A 71 -7.78 -2.36 1.82
CA GLY A 71 -7.48 -2.85 3.17
C GLY A 71 -5.98 -2.88 3.49
N PHE A 72 -5.21 -1.92 2.99
CA PHE A 72 -3.75 -1.92 3.10
C PHE A 72 -3.27 -1.95 4.56
N GLY A 73 -4.00 -1.31 5.49
CA GLY A 73 -3.70 -1.42 6.91
C GLY A 73 -3.82 -2.85 7.45
N ARG A 74 -4.79 -3.64 6.95
CA ARG A 74 -4.92 -5.06 7.31
C ARG A 74 -3.79 -5.89 6.73
N PHE A 75 -3.37 -5.57 5.50
CA PHE A 75 -2.22 -6.20 4.88
C PHE A 75 -0.94 -5.93 5.68
N MET A 76 -0.71 -4.69 6.11
CA MET A 76 0.43 -4.33 6.98
C MET A 76 0.38 -5.07 8.32
N GLY A 77 -0.78 -5.16 8.97
CA GLY A 77 -0.91 -5.92 10.23
C GLY A 77 -0.65 -7.43 10.06
N ALA A 78 -1.13 -8.02 8.97
CA ALA A 78 -0.84 -9.42 8.65
C ALA A 78 0.64 -9.66 8.33
N PHE A 79 1.26 -8.71 7.63
CA PHE A 79 2.68 -8.74 7.28
C PHE A 79 3.57 -8.65 8.52
N ASP A 80 3.26 -7.72 9.44
CA ASP A 80 3.96 -7.58 10.72
C ASP A 80 3.85 -8.86 11.57
N THR A 81 2.64 -9.42 11.65
CA THR A 81 2.39 -10.69 12.33
C THR A 81 3.22 -11.83 11.72
N TYR A 82 3.34 -11.88 10.39
CA TYR A 82 4.12 -12.90 9.70
C TYR A 82 5.62 -12.78 10.02
N VAL A 83 6.18 -11.56 9.91
CA VAL A 83 7.61 -11.30 10.18
C VAL A 83 7.98 -11.61 11.62
N TYR A 84 7.13 -11.30 12.59
CA TYR A 84 7.46 -11.42 14.02
C TYR A 84 7.00 -12.72 14.68
N ASN A 85 5.96 -13.40 14.19
CA ASN A 85 5.35 -14.54 14.91
C ASN A 85 5.37 -15.87 14.14
N MET A 86 5.51 -15.85 12.82
CA MET A 86 5.37 -17.06 11.99
C MET A 86 6.67 -17.48 11.29
N GLN A 87 7.69 -16.61 11.28
CA GLN A 87 9.02 -16.96 10.78
C GLN A 87 9.95 -17.18 11.97
N ASP A 88 10.58 -18.36 12.02
CA ASP A 88 11.71 -18.61 12.90
C ASP A 88 12.91 -17.78 12.37
N PRO A 89 13.46 -16.85 13.16
CA PRO A 89 14.58 -16.02 12.72
C PRO A 89 15.86 -16.83 12.41
N ASP A 90 15.93 -18.08 12.86
CA ASP A 90 17.06 -19.01 12.68
C ASP A 90 16.82 -20.08 11.59
N ASP A 91 15.66 -20.06 10.91
CA ASP A 91 15.33 -20.99 9.82
C ASP A 91 15.74 -20.35 8.48
N ASP A 92 16.81 -20.88 7.87
CA ASP A 92 17.48 -20.40 6.64
C ASP A 92 16.55 -20.32 5.41
#